data_AF-A0A838EWT0-F1
#
_entry.id   AF-A0A838EWT0-F1
#
_cell.length_a   1.000
_cell.length_b   1.000
_cell.length_c   1.000
_cell.angle_alpha   90.00
_cell.angle_beta   90.00
_cell.angle_gamma   90.00
#
_symmetry.space_group_name_H-M   'P 1'
#
loop_
_entity.id
_entity.type
_entity.pdbx_description
1 polymer ?
#
loop_
_entity_poly.entity_id
_entity_poly.type
_entity_poly.pdbx_seq_one_letter_code
_entity_poly.pdbx_strand_id
1 'polypeptide(L)'
;TELASAISVKLAKPIKIQSLAKNGYALHRTLHELRALVQWPQILIYQGASEEFNELKFNPENAAIIKKNFAIYKDDRVETALIIFPWLSRLIYEPHPRIKLEEAPVFLEEVTEENYIARLETELLLFEQQLIQLVHLSKDRNTLLILSTTPLNLDIAPKKVCEFAVTTDLEKDLMDINEQLNANNPKAAFASSSKLVQRYTGNAQLFFTHGQILNRLGKVEQAKKAMLQATAYDCNPWRATEVYNSIIRKVARNHQVILFDFSKQLENQWNKNTTFFDELYPQNLYYDQGMKQLGLVIKQILKL
;
A
#
# COMPACT_ATOMS: atom_id res chain seq x y z
N THR A 1 -5.57 23.49 1.48
CA THR A 1 -6.19 24.75 1.00
C THR A 1 -6.04 24.91 -0.51
N GLU A 2 -4.91 24.50 -1.10
CA GLU A 2 -4.66 24.62 -2.54
C GLU A 2 -5.60 23.82 -3.44
N LEU A 3 -5.96 22.58 -3.08
CA LEU A 3 -6.92 21.81 -3.86
C LEU A 3 -8.30 22.50 -3.88
N ALA A 4 -8.74 23.02 -2.74
CA ALA A 4 -10.01 23.74 -2.63
C ALA A 4 -10.00 25.00 -3.50
N SER A 5 -8.92 25.78 -3.48
CA SER A 5 -8.81 26.97 -4.33
C SER A 5 -8.76 26.62 -5.81
N ALA A 6 -8.00 25.58 -6.19
CA ALA A 6 -7.89 25.13 -7.57
C ALA A 6 -9.24 24.67 -8.17
N ILE A 7 -10.05 23.94 -7.40
CA ILE A 7 -11.35 23.45 -7.88
C ILE A 7 -12.41 24.57 -7.84
N SER A 8 -12.34 25.48 -6.86
CA SER A 8 -13.37 26.52 -6.67
C SER A 8 -13.31 27.68 -7.66
N VAL A 9 -12.31 27.73 -8.55
CA VAL A 9 -12.21 28.77 -9.58
C VAL A 9 -13.49 28.76 -10.43
N LYS A 10 -14.24 29.87 -10.41
CA LYS A 10 -15.55 30.10 -11.08
C LYS A 10 -16.78 29.46 -10.41
N LEU A 11 -16.66 28.94 -9.19
CA LEU A 11 -17.83 28.50 -8.42
C LEU A 11 -18.40 29.63 -7.58
N ALA A 12 -19.74 29.69 -7.49
CA ALA A 12 -20.44 30.68 -6.66
C ALA A 12 -20.13 30.53 -5.16
N LYS A 13 -19.79 29.31 -4.72
CA LYS A 13 -19.34 29.01 -3.35
C LYS A 13 -18.10 28.12 -3.40
N PRO A 14 -17.10 28.34 -2.53
CA PRO A 14 -15.93 27.49 -2.47
C PRO A 14 -16.29 26.08 -2.00
N ILE A 15 -15.61 25.09 -2.57
CA ILE A 15 -15.71 23.71 -2.12
C ILE A 15 -15.07 23.58 -0.74
N LYS A 16 -15.78 22.92 0.16
CA LYS A 16 -15.27 22.57 1.48
C LYS A 16 -14.57 21.22 1.39
N ILE A 17 -13.31 21.17 1.81
CA ILE A 17 -12.54 19.93 1.94
C ILE A 17 -12.36 19.67 3.43
N GLN A 18 -12.63 18.43 3.85
CA GLN A 18 -12.40 17.96 5.21
C GLN A 18 -11.51 16.72 5.14
N SER A 19 -10.61 16.58 6.12
CA SER A 19 -9.78 15.40 6.26
C SER A 19 -10.31 14.53 7.39
N LEU A 20 -10.43 13.23 7.12
CA LEU A 20 -10.66 12.19 8.14
C LEU A 20 -9.35 11.47 8.52
N ALA A 21 -8.22 11.85 7.92
CA ALA A 21 -6.94 11.24 8.23
C ALA A 21 -6.50 11.61 9.65
N LYS A 22 -6.08 10.61 10.41
CA LYS A 22 -5.56 10.73 11.76
C LYS A 22 -4.34 9.81 11.89
N ASN A 23 -3.40 10.18 12.76
CA ASN A 23 -2.21 9.38 13.01
C ASN A 23 -2.60 8.02 13.63
N GLY A 24 -2.03 6.94 13.12
CA GLY A 24 -2.32 5.56 13.53
C GLY A 24 -3.61 4.96 12.95
N TYR A 25 -4.34 5.68 12.10
CA TYR A 25 -5.61 5.22 11.54
C TYR A 25 -5.39 4.45 10.23
N ALA A 26 -5.46 3.14 10.35
CA ALA A 26 -5.65 2.22 9.24
C ALA A 26 -7.07 2.28 8.65
N LEU A 27 -7.27 1.65 7.49
CA LEU A 27 -8.52 1.73 6.73
C LEU A 27 -9.75 1.24 7.51
N HIS A 28 -9.61 0.27 8.42
CA HIS A 28 -10.73 -0.20 9.24
C HIS A 28 -11.31 0.89 10.14
N ARG A 29 -10.46 1.76 10.71
CA ARG A 29 -10.90 2.90 11.52
C ARG A 29 -11.55 3.96 10.65
N THR A 30 -10.98 4.25 9.47
CA THR A 30 -11.60 5.18 8.50
C THR A 30 -12.98 4.70 8.08
N LEU A 31 -13.17 3.41 7.81
CA LEU A 31 -14.48 2.82 7.49
C LEU A 31 -15.48 2.98 8.64
N HIS A 32 -15.03 2.81 9.88
CA HIS A 32 -15.86 3.00 11.05
C HIS A 32 -16.35 4.46 11.16
N GLU A 33 -15.45 5.44 11.03
CA GLU A 33 -15.81 6.86 11.08
C GLU A 33 -16.75 7.25 9.93
N LEU A 34 -16.47 6.77 8.72
CA LEU A 34 -17.31 7.02 7.56
C LEU A 34 -18.76 6.54 7.78
N ARG A 35 -18.93 5.34 8.37
CA ARG A 35 -20.27 4.82 8.70
C ARG A 35 -21.01 5.67 9.73
N ALA A 36 -20.29 6.37 10.60
CA ALA A 36 -20.87 7.23 11.62
C ALA A 36 -21.23 8.63 11.10
N LEU A 37 -20.84 9.00 9.88
CA LEU A 37 -21.18 10.30 9.30
C LEU A 37 -22.68 10.41 9.03
N VAL A 38 -23.30 11.45 9.61
CA VAL A 38 -24.70 11.83 9.35
C VAL A 38 -24.87 12.27 7.89
N GLN A 39 -23.89 13.01 7.37
CA GLN A 39 -23.88 13.50 5.99
C GLN A 39 -22.59 13.06 5.30
N TRP A 40 -22.75 12.35 4.18
CA TRP A 40 -21.64 11.90 3.35
C TRP A 40 -21.16 12.99 2.39
N PRO A 41 -19.86 13.04 2.07
CA PRO A 41 -19.34 13.96 1.08
C PRO A 41 -19.79 13.53 -0.33
N GLN A 42 -19.84 14.49 -1.26
CA GLN A 42 -20.10 14.19 -2.67
C GLN A 42 -18.92 13.47 -3.33
N ILE A 43 -17.70 13.78 -2.87
CA ILE A 43 -16.45 13.20 -3.34
C ILE A 43 -15.66 12.72 -2.14
N LEU A 44 -15.19 11.47 -2.20
CA LEU A 44 -14.28 10.89 -1.23
C LEU A 44 -12.97 10.55 -1.95
N ILE A 45 -11.86 11.09 -1.47
CA ILE A 45 -10.52 10.73 -1.92
C ILE A 45 -9.90 9.89 -0.82
N TYR A 46 -9.51 8.67 -1.14
CA TYR A 46 -8.80 7.80 -0.20
C TYR A 46 -7.34 7.68 -0.62
N GLN A 47 -6.44 8.03 0.31
CA GLN A 47 -5.00 7.80 0.21
C GLN A 47 -4.55 7.24 1.56
N GLY A 48 -4.02 6.02 1.59
CA GLY A 48 -3.71 5.31 2.84
C GLY A 48 -2.73 4.17 2.65
N ALA A 49 -2.88 3.07 3.40
CA ALA A 49 -2.02 1.89 3.32
C ALA A 49 -0.63 1.96 4.00
N SER A 50 -0.25 3.09 4.60
CA SER A 50 0.99 3.22 5.38
C SER A 50 0.87 2.80 6.83
N GLU A 51 -0.36 2.71 7.35
CA GLU A 51 -0.63 2.54 8.78
C GLU A 51 -1.41 1.25 9.11
N GLU A 52 -1.60 0.39 8.12
CA GLU A 52 -2.43 -0.83 8.23
C GLU A 52 -1.95 -1.80 9.31
N PHE A 53 -0.66 -1.69 9.66
CA PHE A 53 0.04 -2.52 10.64
C PHE A 53 0.18 -1.90 12.02
N ASN A 54 -0.30 -0.68 12.24
CA ASN A 54 -0.11 0.01 13.52
C ASN A 54 -0.86 -0.68 14.66
N GLU A 55 -1.95 -1.40 14.38
CA GLU A 55 -2.83 -1.98 15.39
C GLU A 55 -3.09 -3.47 15.16
N LEU A 56 -3.35 -4.23 16.24
CA LEU A 56 -3.67 -5.65 16.17
C LEU A 56 -5.18 -5.86 15.98
N LYS A 57 -5.58 -6.26 14.77
CA LYS A 57 -6.99 -6.51 14.43
C LYS A 57 -7.44 -7.94 14.71
N PHE A 58 -6.50 -8.87 14.83
CA PHE A 58 -6.72 -10.29 15.10
C PHE A 58 -5.49 -10.88 15.79
N ASN A 59 -5.67 -11.98 16.54
CA ASN A 59 -4.53 -12.71 17.10
C ASN A 59 -3.85 -13.49 15.95
N PRO A 60 -2.53 -13.33 15.71
CA PRO A 60 -1.80 -14.02 14.65
C PRO A 60 -1.95 -15.54 14.65
N GLU A 61 -2.16 -16.17 15.80
CA GLU A 61 -2.44 -17.61 15.92
C GLU A 61 -3.71 -18.04 15.16
N ASN A 62 -4.66 -17.12 14.98
CA ASN A 62 -5.90 -17.36 14.23
C ASN A 62 -5.80 -16.99 12.73
N ALA A 63 -4.62 -16.59 12.25
CA ALA A 63 -4.42 -16.20 10.85
C ALA A 63 -4.85 -17.31 9.87
N ALA A 64 -4.55 -18.58 10.18
CA ALA A 64 -4.94 -19.71 9.34
C ALA A 64 -6.47 -19.84 9.21
N ILE A 65 -7.20 -19.69 10.32
CA ILE A 65 -8.67 -19.72 10.36
C ILE A 65 -9.25 -18.57 9.52
N ILE A 66 -8.71 -17.36 9.68
CA ILE A 66 -9.15 -16.18 8.93
C ILE A 66 -8.93 -16.37 7.42
N LYS A 67 -7.75 -16.86 7.02
CA LYS A 67 -7.44 -17.15 5.61
C LYS A 67 -8.37 -18.22 5.04
N LYS A 68 -8.67 -19.27 5.80
CA LYS A 68 -9.63 -20.31 5.41
C LYS A 68 -11.03 -19.73 5.20
N ASN A 69 -11.51 -18.90 6.13
CA ASN A 69 -12.79 -18.23 5.99
C ASN A 69 -12.83 -17.30 4.76
N PHE A 70 -11.74 -16.60 4.45
CA PHE A 70 -11.64 -15.83 3.20
C PHE A 70 -11.67 -16.69 1.94
N ALA A 71 -11.04 -17.87 1.96
CA ALA A 71 -11.10 -18.80 0.84
C ALA A 71 -12.54 -19.31 0.63
N ILE A 72 -13.26 -19.60 1.71
CA ILE A 72 -14.67 -19.99 1.66
C ILE A 72 -15.55 -18.83 1.14
N TYR A 73 -15.32 -17.61 1.61
CA TYR A 73 -16.08 -16.43 1.16
C TYR A 73 -15.90 -16.13 -0.34
N LYS A 74 -14.74 -16.47 -0.91
CA LYS A 74 -14.45 -16.29 -2.35
C LYS A 74 -15.17 -17.29 -3.26
N ASP A 75 -15.86 -18.29 -2.72
CA ASP A 75 -16.70 -19.18 -3.52
C ASP A 75 -18.04 -18.47 -3.82
N ASP A 76 -18.30 -18.16 -5.08
CA ASP A 76 -19.50 -17.47 -5.55
C ASP A 76 -20.81 -18.09 -5.03
N ARG A 77 -20.84 -19.42 -4.84
CA ARG A 77 -22.02 -20.14 -4.33
C ARG A 77 -22.23 -19.85 -2.85
N VAL A 78 -21.14 -19.85 -2.09
CA VAL A 78 -21.17 -19.53 -0.66
C VAL A 78 -21.52 -18.06 -0.47
N GLU A 79 -20.88 -17.16 -1.21
CA GLU A 79 -21.19 -15.73 -1.16
C GLU A 79 -22.69 -15.48 -1.46
N THR A 80 -23.21 -16.07 -2.54
CA THR A 80 -24.63 -15.96 -2.91
C THR A 80 -25.55 -16.52 -1.81
N ALA A 81 -25.22 -17.70 -1.26
CA ALA A 81 -26.00 -18.29 -0.18
C ALA A 81 -26.01 -17.42 1.07
N LEU A 82 -24.89 -16.76 1.40
CA LEU A 82 -24.77 -15.86 2.54
C LEU A 82 -25.50 -14.54 2.34
N ILE A 83 -25.59 -14.03 1.11
CA ILE A 83 -26.42 -12.87 0.77
C ILE A 83 -27.90 -13.17 1.02
N ILE A 84 -28.36 -14.36 0.61
CA ILE A 84 -29.78 -14.76 0.76
C ILE A 84 -30.08 -15.18 2.20
N PHE A 85 -29.16 -15.90 2.85
CA PHE A 85 -29.32 -16.48 4.19
C PHE A 85 -28.14 -16.15 5.10
N PRO A 86 -28.04 -14.92 5.63
CA PRO A 86 -26.89 -14.49 6.44
C PRO A 86 -26.62 -15.33 7.70
N TRP A 87 -27.64 -15.99 8.25
CA TRP A 87 -27.52 -16.86 9.42
C TRP A 87 -26.65 -18.09 9.15
N LEU A 88 -26.51 -18.53 7.88
CA LEU A 88 -25.62 -19.63 7.48
C LEU A 88 -24.14 -19.32 7.74
N SER A 89 -23.76 -18.05 7.90
CA SER A 89 -22.39 -17.64 8.23
C SER A 89 -21.86 -18.33 9.49
N ARG A 90 -22.72 -18.59 10.47
CA ARG A 90 -22.35 -19.28 11.72
C ARG A 90 -22.08 -20.77 11.55
N LEU A 91 -22.57 -21.37 10.46
CA LEU A 91 -22.38 -22.78 10.14
C LEU A 91 -21.23 -22.99 9.14
N ILE A 92 -21.05 -22.04 8.23
CA ILE A 92 -20.09 -22.11 7.14
C ILE A 92 -18.70 -21.67 7.60
N TYR A 93 -18.62 -20.59 8.39
CA TYR A 93 -17.35 -20.05 8.84
C TYR A 93 -16.88 -20.66 10.14
N GLU A 94 -15.58 -20.90 10.21
CA GLU A 94 -14.94 -21.28 11.46
C GLU A 94 -14.91 -20.09 12.43
N PRO A 95 -15.37 -20.29 13.68
CA PRO A 95 -15.36 -19.22 14.66
C PRO A 95 -13.92 -18.84 15.01
N HIS A 96 -13.68 -17.54 15.19
CA HIS A 96 -12.43 -17.00 15.69
C HIS A 96 -12.73 -15.90 16.71
N PRO A 97 -11.87 -15.72 17.72
CA PRO A 97 -12.07 -14.70 18.74
C PRO A 97 -12.00 -13.30 18.12
N ARG A 98 -12.93 -12.43 18.51
CA ARG A 98 -12.93 -11.03 18.11
C ARG A 98 -12.07 -10.22 19.07
N ILE A 99 -11.29 -9.29 18.51
CA ILE A 99 -10.58 -8.29 19.30
C ILE A 99 -11.44 -7.03 19.38
N LYS A 100 -11.60 -6.50 20.59
CA LYS A 100 -12.18 -5.17 20.80
C LYS A 100 -11.06 -4.15 20.70
N LEU A 101 -11.20 -3.19 19.80
CA LEU A 101 -10.24 -2.10 19.64
C LEU A 101 -10.54 -0.98 20.65
N GLU A 102 -9.49 -0.33 21.12
CA GLU A 102 -9.58 0.86 21.97
C GLU A 102 -10.01 2.09 21.16
N GLU A 103 -10.35 3.18 21.84
CA GLU A 103 -10.74 4.43 21.16
C GLU A 103 -9.61 4.98 20.28
N ALA A 104 -8.38 4.95 20.80
CA ALA A 104 -7.17 5.33 20.08
C ALA A 104 -6.41 4.08 19.58
N PRO A 105 -5.68 4.18 18.46
CA PRO A 105 -4.83 3.09 17.99
C PRO A 105 -3.70 2.82 18.98
N VAL A 106 -3.50 1.55 19.31
CA VAL A 106 -2.38 1.10 20.16
C VAL A 106 -1.29 0.54 19.25
N PHE A 107 -0.15 1.22 19.23
CA PHE A 107 1.04 0.79 18.50
C PHE A 107 1.62 -0.46 19.14
N LEU A 108 1.92 -1.46 18.33
CA LEU A 108 2.37 -2.75 18.80
C LEU A 108 3.87 -2.82 19.00
N GLU A 109 4.26 -3.65 19.96
CA GLU A 109 5.61 -4.17 20.10
C GLU A 109 5.93 -5.21 19.01
N GLU A 110 7.21 -5.51 18.84
CA GLU A 110 7.67 -6.51 17.88
C GLU A 110 7.09 -7.89 18.19
N VAL A 111 6.57 -8.56 17.15
CA VAL A 111 6.09 -9.95 17.22
C VAL A 111 7.19 -10.90 16.73
N THR A 112 7.09 -12.18 17.09
CA THR A 112 7.94 -13.22 16.49
C THR A 112 7.80 -13.24 14.98
N GLU A 113 8.84 -13.67 14.26
CA GLU A 113 8.83 -13.62 12.78
C GLU A 113 7.70 -14.48 12.17
N GLU A 114 7.46 -15.68 12.70
CA GLU A 114 6.37 -16.53 12.23
C GLU A 114 5.02 -15.81 12.36
N ASN A 115 4.78 -15.16 13.50
CA ASN A 115 3.57 -14.36 13.72
C ASN A 115 3.56 -13.11 12.83
N TYR A 116 4.71 -12.51 12.53
CA TYR A 116 4.82 -11.38 11.62
C TYR A 116 4.33 -11.75 10.22
N ILE A 117 4.81 -12.86 9.65
CA ILE A 117 4.42 -13.30 8.31
C ILE A 117 2.95 -13.73 8.27
N ALA A 118 2.52 -14.51 9.26
CA ALA A 118 1.11 -14.90 9.38
C ALA A 118 0.19 -13.68 9.46
N ARG A 119 0.61 -12.66 10.21
CA ARG A 119 -0.08 -11.37 10.30
C ARG A 119 -0.06 -10.63 8.97
N LEU A 120 1.10 -10.45 8.34
CA LEU A 120 1.23 -9.72 7.07
C LEU A 120 0.31 -10.25 5.98
N GLU A 121 0.30 -11.56 5.76
CA GLU A 121 -0.55 -12.15 4.75
C GLU A 121 -2.04 -11.94 5.05
N THR A 122 -2.42 -12.03 6.32
CA THR A 122 -3.81 -11.81 6.75
C THR A 122 -4.20 -10.34 6.66
N GLU A 123 -3.29 -9.44 7.00
CA GLU A 123 -3.47 -7.99 6.91
C GLU A 123 -3.68 -7.52 5.47
N LEU A 124 -2.91 -8.07 4.52
CA LEU A 124 -3.09 -7.76 3.11
C LEU A 124 -4.46 -8.22 2.59
N LEU A 125 -4.94 -9.39 3.03
CA LEU A 125 -6.29 -9.86 2.70
C LEU A 125 -7.37 -8.95 3.31
N LEU A 126 -7.21 -8.56 4.57
CA LEU A 126 -8.12 -7.64 5.24
C LEU A 126 -8.14 -6.28 4.56
N PHE A 127 -6.99 -5.74 4.19
CA PHE A 127 -6.87 -4.47 3.50
C PHE A 127 -7.60 -4.47 2.15
N GLU A 128 -7.40 -5.51 1.33
CA GLU A 128 -8.12 -5.67 0.07
C GLU A 128 -9.64 -5.65 0.30
N GLN A 129 -10.12 -6.40 1.29
CA GLN A 129 -11.55 -6.51 1.59
C GLN A 129 -12.12 -5.23 2.18
N GLN A 130 -11.35 -4.51 2.98
CA GLN A 130 -11.72 -3.20 3.49
C GLN A 130 -11.80 -2.16 2.36
N LEU A 131 -10.90 -2.21 1.38
CA LEU A 131 -11.01 -1.38 0.18
C LEU A 131 -12.29 -1.69 -0.61
N ILE A 132 -12.62 -2.98 -0.79
CA ILE A 132 -13.88 -3.38 -1.44
C ILE A 132 -15.09 -2.84 -0.66
N GLN A 133 -15.07 -2.93 0.68
CA GLN A 133 -16.10 -2.33 1.53
C GLN A 133 -16.19 -0.81 1.37
N LEU A 134 -15.05 -0.11 1.25
CA LEU A 134 -15.03 1.33 0.99
C LEU A 134 -15.71 1.68 -0.33
N VAL A 135 -15.45 0.87 -1.38
CA VAL A 135 -16.10 1.03 -2.68
C VAL A 135 -17.61 0.85 -2.57
N HIS A 136 -18.07 -0.24 -1.94
CA HIS A 136 -19.51 -0.51 -1.78
C HIS A 136 -20.19 0.59 -0.96
N LEU A 137 -19.61 0.96 0.17
CA LEU A 137 -20.15 2.00 1.03
C LEU A 137 -20.23 3.36 0.32
N SER A 138 -19.26 3.70 -0.53
CA SER A 138 -19.30 4.93 -1.34
C SER A 138 -20.42 4.87 -2.39
N LYS A 139 -20.62 3.72 -3.06
CA LYS A 139 -21.70 3.52 -4.04
C LYS A 139 -23.08 3.62 -3.38
N ASP A 140 -23.26 2.95 -2.25
CA ASP A 140 -24.52 2.96 -1.48
C ASP A 140 -24.92 4.37 -1.04
N ARG A 141 -23.93 5.25 -0.81
CA ARG A 141 -24.11 6.64 -0.40
C ARG A 141 -24.09 7.64 -1.55
N ASN A 142 -24.00 7.16 -2.80
CA ASN A 142 -23.88 7.97 -4.01
C ASN A 142 -22.71 8.99 -3.93
N THR A 143 -21.61 8.57 -3.32
CA THR A 143 -20.37 9.34 -3.21
C THR A 143 -19.40 8.91 -4.30
N LEU A 144 -18.85 9.88 -5.03
CA LEU A 144 -17.78 9.64 -5.99
C LEU A 144 -16.49 9.29 -5.24
N LEU A 145 -16.06 8.03 -5.34
CA LEU A 145 -14.80 7.58 -4.77
C LEU A 145 -13.65 7.73 -5.77
N ILE A 146 -12.55 8.31 -5.30
CA ILE A 146 -11.26 8.35 -5.98
C ILE A 146 -10.25 7.64 -5.07
N LEU A 147 -9.71 6.53 -5.54
CA LEU A 147 -8.62 5.83 -4.87
C LEU A 147 -7.29 6.42 -5.32
N SER A 148 -6.40 6.68 -4.37
CA SER A 148 -5.04 7.15 -4.63
C SER A 148 -4.03 6.18 -4.05
N THR A 149 -3.04 5.80 -4.86
CA THR A 149 -1.86 5.06 -4.37
C THR A 149 -1.00 5.97 -3.49
N THR A 150 -0.25 5.36 -2.58
CA THR A 150 0.68 6.08 -1.69
C THR A 150 2.06 6.17 -2.32
N PRO A 151 2.68 7.36 -2.34
CA PRO A 151 4.00 7.54 -2.97
C PRO A 151 5.06 6.70 -2.27
N LEU A 152 5.92 6.05 -3.05
CA LEU A 152 7.01 5.21 -2.55
C LEU A 152 8.37 5.84 -2.83
N ASN A 153 9.17 6.06 -1.80
CA ASN A 153 10.53 6.57 -1.95
C ASN A 153 11.49 5.42 -2.32
N LEU A 154 11.82 5.33 -3.62
CA LEU A 154 12.70 4.28 -4.17
C LEU A 154 14.19 4.48 -3.83
N ASP A 155 14.56 5.63 -3.28
CA ASP A 155 15.94 5.91 -2.85
C ASP A 155 16.25 5.39 -1.45
N ILE A 156 15.22 5.00 -0.70
CA ILE A 156 15.37 4.50 0.68
C ILE A 156 15.48 2.98 0.69
N ALA A 157 16.57 2.51 1.29
CA ALA A 157 16.82 1.10 1.52
C ALA A 157 15.73 0.47 2.40
N PRO A 158 15.41 -0.82 2.19
CA PRO A 158 14.57 -1.57 3.11
C PRO A 158 15.11 -1.49 4.54
N LYS A 159 14.22 -1.43 5.54
CA LYS A 159 14.65 -1.36 6.95
C LYS A 159 14.94 -2.75 7.51
N LYS A 160 14.25 -3.78 7.02
CA LYS A 160 14.44 -5.16 7.49
C LYS A 160 14.29 -6.16 6.33
N VAL A 161 15.20 -7.13 6.29
CA VAL A 161 15.05 -8.33 5.47
C VAL A 161 14.42 -9.42 6.34
N CYS A 162 13.48 -10.19 5.78
CA CYS A 162 12.91 -11.34 6.48
C CYS A 162 14.00 -12.40 6.73
N GLU A 163 14.04 -13.02 7.90
CA GLU A 163 15.13 -13.94 8.29
C GLU A 163 15.16 -15.17 7.37
N PHE A 164 13.99 -15.68 6.95
CA PHE A 164 13.92 -16.79 5.98
C PHE A 164 14.51 -16.45 4.60
N ALA A 165 14.71 -15.16 4.29
CA ALA A 165 15.33 -14.70 3.05
C ALA A 165 16.84 -14.38 3.22
N VAL A 166 17.42 -14.68 4.38
CA VAL A 166 18.83 -14.47 4.70
C VAL A 166 19.55 -15.81 4.79
N THR A 167 20.74 -15.88 4.20
CA THR A 167 21.66 -17.03 4.35
C THR A 167 23.08 -16.48 4.46
N THR A 168 23.98 -17.18 5.15
CA THR A 168 25.38 -16.75 5.29
C THR A 168 26.08 -16.60 3.94
N ASP A 169 25.76 -17.48 2.97
CA ASP A 169 26.28 -17.38 1.61
C ASP A 169 25.82 -16.09 0.92
N LEU A 170 24.54 -15.75 1.05
CA LEU A 170 23.99 -14.52 0.46
C LEU A 170 24.59 -13.26 1.09
N GLU A 171 24.81 -13.25 2.41
CA GLU A 171 25.45 -12.10 3.08
C GLU A 171 26.86 -11.86 2.54
N LYS A 172 27.64 -12.94 2.40
CA LYS A 172 28.97 -12.87 1.79
C LYS A 172 28.90 -12.38 0.34
N ASP A 173 27.99 -12.94 -0.46
CA ASP A 173 27.81 -12.53 -1.86
C ASP A 173 27.42 -11.03 -1.96
N LEU A 174 26.61 -10.52 -1.03
CA LEU A 174 26.23 -9.10 -0.96
C LEU A 174 27.40 -8.22 -0.55
N MET A 175 28.26 -8.68 0.38
CA MET A 175 29.50 -7.98 0.73
C MET A 175 30.42 -7.84 -0.49
N ASP A 176 30.65 -8.94 -1.23
CA ASP A 176 31.48 -8.94 -2.44
C ASP A 176 30.90 -7.99 -3.51
N ILE A 177 29.58 -7.95 -3.68
CA ILE A 177 28.90 -7.00 -4.59
C ILE A 177 29.14 -5.55 -4.14
N ASN A 178 29.03 -5.27 -2.85
CA ASN A 178 29.24 -3.93 -2.31
C ASN A 178 30.71 -3.48 -2.48
N GLU A 179 31.67 -4.38 -2.30
CA GLU A 179 33.08 -4.11 -2.60
C GLU A 179 33.29 -3.77 -4.09
N GLN A 180 32.68 -4.52 -5.00
CA GLN A 180 32.72 -4.24 -6.44
C GLN A 180 32.10 -2.87 -6.79
N LEU A 181 31.02 -2.48 -6.09
CA LEU A 181 30.39 -1.17 -6.24
C LEU A 181 31.29 -0.03 -5.72
N ASN A 182 31.99 -0.25 -4.62
CA ASN A 182 32.95 0.70 -4.03
C ASN A 182 34.19 0.86 -4.92
N ALA A 183 34.63 -0.22 -5.55
CA ALA A 183 35.70 -0.21 -6.56
C ALA A 183 35.27 0.36 -7.93
N ASN A 184 34.07 0.94 -8.02
CA ASN A 184 33.49 1.50 -9.26
C ASN A 184 33.42 0.50 -10.43
N ASN A 185 33.12 -0.78 -10.14
CA ASN A 185 32.95 -1.84 -11.14
C ASN A 185 31.49 -2.32 -11.22
N PRO A 186 30.54 -1.49 -11.73
CA PRO A 186 29.13 -1.82 -11.76
C PRO A 186 28.78 -2.98 -12.73
N LYS A 187 29.64 -3.28 -13.71
CA LYS A 187 29.42 -4.39 -14.64
C LYS A 187 29.65 -5.75 -13.98
N ALA A 188 30.71 -5.88 -13.18
CA ALA A 188 30.94 -7.09 -12.38
C ALA A 188 29.84 -7.27 -11.33
N ALA A 189 29.51 -6.21 -10.59
CA ALA A 189 28.43 -6.21 -9.61
C ALA A 189 27.08 -6.62 -10.24
N PHE A 190 26.81 -6.16 -11.46
CA PHE A 190 25.62 -6.57 -12.20
C PHE A 190 25.61 -8.06 -12.56
N ALA A 191 26.74 -8.60 -13.02
CA ALA A 191 26.84 -10.02 -13.37
C ALA A 191 26.59 -10.93 -12.15
N SER A 192 27.11 -10.56 -10.99
CA SER A 192 26.88 -11.27 -9.72
C SER A 192 25.43 -11.11 -9.25
N SER A 193 24.97 -9.86 -9.06
CA SER A 193 23.63 -9.58 -8.53
C SER A 193 22.51 -10.17 -9.40
N SER A 194 22.66 -10.19 -10.74
CA SER A 194 21.67 -10.77 -11.66
C SER A 194 21.45 -12.27 -11.43
N LYS A 195 22.49 -13.02 -11.04
CA LYS A 195 22.37 -14.44 -10.70
C LYS A 195 21.70 -14.62 -9.35
N LEU A 196 22.05 -13.77 -8.38
CA LEU A 196 21.52 -13.85 -7.02
C LEU A 196 20.02 -13.55 -6.98
N VAL A 197 19.54 -12.52 -7.69
CA VAL A 197 18.10 -12.17 -7.68
C VAL A 197 17.21 -13.28 -8.25
N GLN A 198 17.78 -14.18 -9.06
CA GLN A 198 17.08 -15.38 -9.55
C GLN A 198 17.06 -16.51 -8.51
N ARG A 199 18.09 -16.60 -7.66
CA ARG A 199 18.25 -17.65 -6.65
C ARG A 199 17.56 -17.31 -5.33
N TYR A 200 17.69 -16.07 -4.88
CA TYR A 200 17.22 -15.60 -3.57
C TYR A 200 16.03 -14.67 -3.75
N THR A 201 14.89 -15.26 -4.10
CA THR A 201 13.62 -14.53 -4.20
C THR A 201 13.21 -14.02 -2.82
N GLY A 202 12.71 -12.80 -2.72
CA GLY A 202 12.21 -12.25 -1.46
C GLY A 202 13.24 -11.53 -0.57
N ASN A 203 14.52 -11.45 -0.96
CA ASN A 203 15.49 -10.68 -0.19
C ASN A 203 15.44 -9.18 -0.56
N ALA A 204 14.83 -8.36 0.29
CA ALA A 204 14.64 -6.93 0.03
C ALA A 204 15.94 -6.18 -0.26
N GLN A 205 16.99 -6.43 0.53
CA GLN A 205 18.27 -5.74 0.41
C GLN A 205 18.97 -6.08 -0.92
N LEU A 206 18.92 -7.35 -1.34
CA LEU A 206 19.46 -7.79 -2.63
C LEU A 206 18.75 -7.09 -3.79
N PHE A 207 17.42 -7.00 -3.77
CA PHE A 207 16.66 -6.28 -4.81
C PHE A 207 17.00 -4.78 -4.81
N PHE A 208 17.18 -4.16 -3.64
CA PHE A 208 17.58 -2.77 -3.54
C PHE A 208 18.97 -2.53 -4.14
N THR A 209 19.97 -3.31 -3.71
CA THR A 209 21.35 -3.23 -4.23
C THR A 209 21.38 -3.50 -5.73
N HIS A 210 20.62 -4.49 -6.23
CA HIS A 210 20.48 -4.75 -7.66
C HIS A 210 19.87 -3.56 -8.42
N GLY A 211 18.85 -2.92 -7.85
CA GLY A 211 18.25 -1.69 -8.38
C GLY A 211 19.26 -0.55 -8.47
N GLN A 212 20.10 -0.36 -7.45
CA GLN A 212 21.17 0.65 -7.47
C GLN A 212 22.18 0.38 -8.59
N ILE A 213 22.61 -0.87 -8.76
CA ILE A 213 23.52 -1.28 -9.83
C ILE A 213 22.91 -0.99 -11.20
N LEU A 214 21.66 -1.39 -11.42
CA LEU A 214 20.93 -1.15 -12.66
C LEU A 214 20.83 0.35 -12.98
N ASN A 215 20.58 1.18 -11.96
CA ASN A 215 20.50 2.63 -12.11
C ASN A 215 21.84 3.21 -12.55
N ARG A 216 22.96 2.79 -11.92
CA ARG A 216 24.33 3.19 -12.31
C ARG A 216 24.68 2.78 -13.74
N LEU A 217 24.07 1.71 -14.25
CA LEU A 217 24.22 1.25 -15.64
C LEU A 217 23.27 1.92 -16.64
N GLY A 218 22.46 2.89 -16.21
CA GLY A 218 21.48 3.58 -17.05
C GLY A 218 20.25 2.72 -17.40
N LYS A 219 20.07 1.55 -16.77
CA LYS A 219 18.93 0.64 -17.00
C LYS A 219 17.73 1.03 -16.11
N VAL A 220 17.27 2.26 -16.26
CA VAL A 220 16.32 2.93 -15.36
C VAL A 220 15.03 2.13 -15.10
N GLU A 221 14.38 1.62 -16.14
CA GLU A 221 13.11 0.88 -15.98
C GLU A 221 13.30 -0.46 -15.26
N GLN A 222 14.44 -1.11 -15.43
CA GLN A 222 14.77 -2.33 -14.68
C GLN A 222 15.09 -1.98 -13.23
N ALA A 223 15.81 -0.88 -13.01
CA ALA A 223 16.12 -0.39 -11.67
C ALA A 223 14.84 -0.12 -10.86
N LYS A 224 13.87 0.60 -11.43
CA LYS A 224 12.56 0.85 -10.79
C LYS A 224 11.87 -0.44 -10.38
N LYS A 225 11.81 -1.44 -11.26
CA LYS A 225 11.21 -2.74 -10.96
C LYS A 225 11.89 -3.43 -9.78
N ALA A 226 13.22 -3.45 -9.77
CA ALA A 226 13.99 -4.01 -8.67
C ALA A 226 13.78 -3.24 -7.35
N MET A 227 13.74 -1.90 -7.39
CA MET A 227 13.44 -1.09 -6.20
C MET A 227 12.02 -1.33 -5.67
N LEU A 228 11.03 -1.42 -6.55
CA LEU A 228 9.65 -1.75 -6.15
C LEU A 228 9.58 -3.15 -5.51
N GLN A 229 10.29 -4.14 -6.05
CA GLN A 229 10.44 -5.45 -5.40
C GLN A 229 11.09 -5.34 -4.02
N ALA A 230 12.11 -4.50 -3.86
CA ALA A 230 12.72 -4.25 -2.56
C ALA A 230 11.69 -3.69 -1.55
N THR A 231 10.82 -2.76 -1.97
CA THR A 231 9.74 -2.28 -1.09
C THR A 231 8.71 -3.36 -0.75
N ALA A 232 8.43 -4.27 -1.69
CA ALA A 232 7.45 -5.34 -1.49
C ALA A 232 7.95 -6.42 -0.51
N TYR A 233 9.27 -6.58 -0.40
CA TYR A 233 9.91 -7.57 0.45
C TYR A 233 10.47 -6.99 1.77
N ASP A 234 10.30 -5.69 2.03
CA ASP A 234 10.71 -5.06 3.29
C ASP A 234 9.88 -5.63 4.44
N CYS A 235 10.51 -6.37 5.34
CA CYS A 235 9.87 -7.05 6.47
C CYS A 235 9.72 -6.12 7.70
N ASN A 236 9.62 -4.82 7.46
CA ASN A 236 9.30 -3.82 8.46
C ASN A 236 8.12 -2.96 7.97
N PRO A 237 6.98 -2.90 8.70
CA PRO A 237 5.79 -2.19 8.24
C PRO A 237 5.82 -0.70 8.62
N TRP A 238 6.92 -0.01 8.28
CA TRP A 238 7.11 1.40 8.62
C TRP A 238 6.57 2.37 7.56
N ARG A 239 6.27 1.87 6.35
CA ARG A 239 5.69 2.63 5.24
C ARG A 239 4.78 1.75 4.38
N ALA A 240 4.01 2.40 3.50
CA ALA A 240 3.31 1.68 2.44
C ALA A 240 4.32 0.96 1.53
N THR A 241 3.91 -0.16 0.95
CA THR A 241 4.73 -0.97 0.04
C THR A 241 4.05 -1.08 -1.32
N GLU A 242 4.80 -1.54 -2.33
CA GLU A 242 4.21 -1.82 -3.64
C GLU A 242 3.10 -2.88 -3.58
N VAL A 243 3.09 -3.77 -2.57
CA VAL A 243 2.00 -4.75 -2.39
C VAL A 243 0.68 -4.04 -2.13
N TYR A 244 0.67 -3.07 -1.23
CA TYR A 244 -0.52 -2.26 -0.93
C TYR A 244 -0.98 -1.43 -2.13
N ASN A 245 -0.06 -0.77 -2.83
CA ASN A 245 -0.40 -0.01 -4.04
C ASN A 245 -0.96 -0.91 -5.14
N SER A 246 -0.43 -2.12 -5.30
CA SER A 246 -0.95 -3.12 -6.23
C SER A 246 -2.38 -3.54 -5.88
N ILE A 247 -2.70 -3.71 -4.59
CA ILE A 247 -4.06 -3.96 -4.13
C ILE A 247 -4.99 -2.78 -4.45
N ILE A 248 -4.56 -1.54 -4.18
CA ILE A 248 -5.34 -0.33 -4.52
C ILE A 248 -5.66 -0.29 -6.03
N ARG A 249 -4.65 -0.50 -6.87
CA ARG A 249 -4.81 -0.55 -8.34
C ARG A 249 -5.76 -1.66 -8.77
N LYS A 250 -5.63 -2.85 -8.17
CA LYS A 250 -6.48 -4.01 -8.43
C LYS A 250 -7.94 -3.71 -8.09
N VAL A 251 -8.22 -3.20 -6.90
CA VAL A 251 -9.59 -2.88 -6.46
C VAL A 251 -10.18 -1.78 -7.34
N ALA A 252 -9.42 -0.72 -7.64
CA ALA A 252 -9.87 0.36 -8.52
C ALA A 252 -10.28 -0.17 -9.90
N ARG A 253 -9.44 -1.01 -10.52
CA ARG A 253 -9.73 -1.63 -11.82
C ARG A 253 -10.94 -2.55 -11.76
N ASN A 254 -10.99 -3.47 -10.79
CA ASN A 254 -12.02 -4.50 -10.71
C ASN A 254 -13.41 -3.92 -10.42
N HIS A 255 -13.49 -2.83 -9.64
CA HIS A 255 -14.78 -2.22 -9.28
C HIS A 255 -15.09 -0.94 -10.06
N GLN A 256 -14.28 -0.62 -11.09
CA GLN A 256 -14.41 0.54 -11.98
C GLN A 256 -14.46 1.87 -11.22
N VAL A 257 -13.57 2.00 -10.22
CA VAL A 257 -13.40 3.22 -9.43
C VAL A 257 -12.26 4.03 -10.00
N ILE A 258 -12.36 5.35 -9.91
CA ILE A 258 -11.33 6.26 -10.41
C ILE A 258 -10.05 6.04 -9.60
N LEU A 259 -8.94 5.87 -10.32
CA LEU A 259 -7.61 5.73 -9.75
C LEU A 259 -6.78 6.99 -10.05
N PHE A 260 -6.26 7.62 -9.00
CA PHE A 260 -5.20 8.60 -9.08
C PHE A 260 -3.87 7.94 -8.65
N ASP A 261 -3.10 7.45 -9.62
CA ASP A 261 -1.85 6.71 -9.34
C ASP A 261 -0.68 7.65 -9.04
N PHE A 262 -0.74 8.30 -7.88
CA PHE A 262 0.28 9.26 -7.44
C PHE A 262 1.66 8.62 -7.30
N SER A 263 1.74 7.34 -6.88
CA SER A 263 3.01 6.61 -6.82
C SER A 263 3.64 6.53 -8.21
N LYS A 264 2.84 6.19 -9.23
CA LYS A 264 3.36 6.10 -10.59
C LYS A 264 3.84 7.45 -11.13
N GLN A 265 3.16 8.54 -10.75
CA GLN A 265 3.59 9.88 -11.12
C GLN A 265 4.99 10.19 -10.58
N LEU A 266 5.28 9.85 -9.32
CA LEU A 266 6.60 10.03 -8.72
C LEU A 266 7.65 9.09 -9.30
N GLU A 267 7.32 7.81 -9.52
CA GLU A 267 8.22 6.85 -10.18
C GLU A 267 8.72 7.36 -11.54
N ASN A 268 7.87 8.07 -12.30
CA ASN A 268 8.24 8.62 -13.59
C ASN A 268 9.25 9.79 -13.50
N GLN A 269 9.42 10.38 -12.31
CA GLN A 269 10.33 11.48 -12.03
C GLN A 269 11.60 11.04 -11.27
N TRP A 270 11.58 9.84 -10.68
CA TRP A 270 12.62 9.32 -9.78
C TRP A 270 14.06 9.46 -10.31
N ASN A 271 14.31 9.14 -11.59
CA ASN A 271 15.66 9.20 -12.15
C ASN A 271 16.05 10.57 -12.74
N LYS A 272 15.17 11.56 -12.65
CA LYS A 272 15.35 12.90 -13.26
C LYS A 272 15.54 13.98 -12.20
N ASN A 273 14.85 13.84 -11.08
CA ASN A 273 14.77 14.84 -10.03
C ASN A 273 14.73 14.14 -8.68
N THR A 274 15.16 14.84 -7.63
CA THR A 274 14.84 14.43 -6.26
C THR A 274 13.32 14.45 -6.09
N THR A 275 12.74 13.36 -5.59
CA THR A 275 11.28 13.18 -5.51
C THR A 275 10.72 13.37 -4.10
N PHE A 276 11.53 13.20 -3.07
CA PHE A 276 11.13 13.30 -1.66
C PHE A 276 11.98 14.32 -0.90
N PHE A 277 11.44 14.86 0.20
CA PHE A 277 12.20 15.63 1.19
C PHE A 277 12.89 14.73 2.20
N ASP A 278 12.21 13.65 2.61
CA ASP A 278 12.69 12.66 3.56
C ASP A 278 12.26 11.24 3.15
N GLU A 279 12.26 10.30 4.09
CA GLU A 279 11.95 8.90 3.80
C GLU A 279 10.50 8.66 3.36
N LEU A 280 9.57 9.54 3.74
CA LEU A 280 8.11 9.34 3.60
C LEU A 280 7.42 10.42 2.78
N TYR A 281 7.86 11.67 2.87
CA TYR A 281 7.15 12.83 2.32
C TYR A 281 7.73 13.26 0.97
N PRO A 282 6.93 13.16 -0.12
CA PRO A 282 7.25 13.78 -1.40
C PRO A 282 7.58 15.26 -1.27
N GLN A 283 8.35 15.79 -2.23
CA GLN A 283 8.48 17.23 -2.33
C GLN A 283 7.14 17.91 -2.59
N ASN A 284 6.94 19.10 -2.01
CA ASN A 284 5.71 19.89 -2.14
C ASN A 284 5.33 20.09 -3.61
N LEU A 285 6.31 20.32 -4.48
CA LEU A 285 6.09 20.46 -5.93
C LEU A 285 5.28 19.30 -6.53
N TYR A 286 5.53 18.05 -6.13
CA TYR A 286 4.81 16.89 -6.66
C TYR A 286 3.41 16.78 -6.07
N TYR A 287 3.22 17.14 -4.80
CA TYR A 287 1.88 17.27 -4.23
C TYR A 287 1.08 18.34 -4.97
N ASP A 288 1.64 19.52 -5.23
CA ASP A 288 0.95 20.61 -5.93
C ASP A 288 0.58 20.19 -7.35
N GLN A 289 1.48 19.52 -8.06
CA GLN A 289 1.21 18.96 -9.39
C GLN A 289 0.11 17.90 -9.34
N GLY A 290 0.18 16.97 -8.38
CA GLY A 290 -0.81 15.93 -8.19
C GLY A 290 -2.19 16.50 -7.84
N MET A 291 -2.25 17.49 -6.96
CA MET A 291 -3.48 18.18 -6.58
C MET A 291 -4.09 18.97 -7.75
N LYS A 292 -3.26 19.60 -8.60
CA LYS A 292 -3.75 20.25 -9.83
C LYS A 292 -4.37 19.24 -10.79
N GLN A 293 -3.72 18.10 -11.01
CA GLN A 293 -4.26 17.03 -11.87
C GLN A 293 -5.55 16.44 -11.30
N LEU A 294 -5.56 16.12 -10.01
CA LEU A 294 -6.75 15.64 -9.31
C LEU A 294 -7.90 16.65 -9.38
N GLY A 295 -7.60 17.94 -9.22
CA GLY A 295 -8.57 19.02 -9.36
C GLY A 295 -9.18 19.10 -10.76
N LEU A 296 -8.39 18.89 -11.82
CA LEU A 296 -8.90 18.82 -13.20
C LEU A 296 -9.83 17.62 -13.40
N VAL A 297 -9.46 16.45 -12.88
CA VAL A 297 -10.30 15.25 -12.91
C VAL A 297 -11.64 15.51 -12.21
N ILE A 298 -11.61 16.11 -11.02
CA ILE A 298 -12.82 16.45 -10.27
C ILE A 298 -13.70 17.45 -11.04
N LYS A 299 -13.13 18.51 -11.62
CA LYS A 299 -13.90 19.48 -12.43
C LYS A 299 -14.59 18.81 -13.61
N GLN A 300 -13.87 17.94 -14.33
CA GLN A 300 -14.41 17.23 -15.47
C GLN A 300 -15.62 16.35 -15.08
N ILE A 301 -15.53 15.66 -13.93
CA ILE A 301 -16.59 14.79 -13.44
C ILE A 301 -17.80 15.60 -12.97
N LEU A 302 -17.56 16.71 -12.28
CA LEU A 302 -18.61 17.60 -11.79
C LEU A 302 -19.19 18.54 -12.87
N LYS A 303 -18.62 18.53 -14.09
CA LYS A 303 -18.97 19.43 -15.21
C LYS A 303 -18.86 20.92 -14.82
N LEU A 304 -17.78 21.27 -14.13
CA LEU A 304 -17.44 22.63 -13.67
C LEU A 304 -16.49 23.37 -14.61
#